data_AF-A0A0G1VTV3-F1
#
_entry.id   AF-A0A0G1VTV3-F1
#
_cell.length_a   1.000
_cell.length_b   1.000
_cell.length_c   1.000
_cell.angle_alpha   90.00
_cell.angle_beta   90.00
_cell.angle_gamma   90.00
#
_symmetry.space_group_name_H-M   'P 1'
#
loop_
_entity.id
_entity.type
_entity.pdbx_description
1 polymer ?
#
loop_
_entity_poly.entity_id
_entity_poly.type
_entity_poly.pdbx_seq_one_letter_code
_entity_poly.pdbx_strand_id
1 'polypeptide(L)'
;MPKATISLEGQRYELQSLKGAYVLLRPLPYGKILERRDGASRMVMEQTRGQRADSRMIVEMAQEWSRWYEFKECIVEHNLEDDGGELLNFQVKANIYRLDPKVGQEIERLIDEMNMDIEEAEDLKNFIGSSTASSQDEKKSLKEVTPAT
;
A
#
# COMPACT_ATOMS: atom_id res chain seq x y z
N MET A 1 22.54 -8.28 20.18
CA MET A 1 21.23 -8.95 20.00
C MET A 1 20.54 -8.33 18.79
N PRO A 2 19.90 -9.11 17.90
CA PRO A 2 19.16 -8.54 16.78
C PRO A 2 18.01 -7.67 17.29
N LYS A 3 17.78 -6.52 16.66
CA LYS A 3 16.63 -5.63 16.93
C LYS A 3 15.53 -5.94 15.91
N ALA A 4 14.32 -6.22 16.39
CA ALA A 4 13.16 -6.56 15.57
C ALA A 4 12.11 -5.43 15.52
N THR A 5 12.51 -4.20 15.89
CA THR A 5 11.63 -3.02 15.96
C THR A 5 12.12 -1.96 15.00
N ILE A 6 11.19 -1.25 14.36
CA ILE A 6 11.51 -0.07 13.54
C ILE A 6 11.72 1.15 14.43
N SER A 7 12.51 2.11 13.96
CA SER A 7 12.51 3.46 14.56
C SER A 7 11.21 4.15 14.17
N LEU A 8 10.57 4.79 15.15
CA LEU A 8 9.36 5.58 14.94
C LEU A 8 9.67 7.08 14.79
N GLU A 9 10.96 7.41 14.64
CA GLU A 9 11.39 8.77 14.33
C GLU A 9 10.89 9.13 12.93
N GLY A 10 10.18 10.26 12.83
CA GLY A 10 9.67 10.73 11.56
C GLY A 10 10.77 11.41 10.74
N GLN A 11 10.74 11.20 9.44
CA GLN A 11 11.62 11.83 8.47
C GLN A 11 10.87 12.97 7.78
N ARG A 12 11.50 14.16 7.76
CA ARG A 12 10.96 15.33 7.08
C ARG A 12 11.31 15.28 5.60
N TYR A 13 10.30 15.50 4.76
CA TYR A 13 10.40 15.61 3.31
C TYR A 13 9.90 16.99 2.88
N GLU A 14 10.69 17.67 2.08
CA GLU A 14 10.26 18.89 1.40
C GLU A 14 9.60 18.50 0.08
N LEU A 15 8.40 19.02 -0.17
CA LEU A 15 7.60 18.66 -1.34
C LEU A 15 8.09 19.43 -2.58
N GLN A 16 8.33 18.70 -3.66
CA GLN A 16 8.77 19.29 -4.93
C GLN A 16 7.61 19.91 -5.68
N SER A 17 6.41 19.36 -5.52
CA SER A 17 5.18 19.86 -6.14
C SER A 17 4.75 21.24 -5.60
N LEU A 18 5.10 21.56 -4.35
CA LEU A 18 4.73 22.81 -3.69
C LEU A 18 5.91 23.41 -2.92
N LYS A 19 6.47 24.51 -3.44
CA LYS A 19 7.68 25.14 -2.87
C LYS A 19 7.43 25.63 -1.43
N GLY A 20 8.30 25.22 -0.51
CA GLY A 20 8.24 25.60 0.90
C GLY A 20 7.23 24.78 1.72
N ALA A 21 6.57 23.80 1.09
CA ALA A 21 5.74 22.83 1.80
C ALA A 21 6.57 21.62 2.24
N TYR A 22 6.27 21.10 3.43
CA TYR A 22 6.90 19.92 3.98
C TYR A 22 5.88 18.97 4.60
N VAL A 23 6.26 17.71 4.66
CA VAL A 23 5.58 16.65 5.42
C VAL A 23 6.61 15.89 6.26
N LEU A 24 6.28 15.64 7.52
CA LEU A 24 7.04 14.77 8.40
C LEU A 24 6.33 13.42 8.43
N LEU A 25 6.94 12.44 7.77
CA LEU A 25 6.39 11.12 7.58
C LEU A 25 7.06 10.13 8.53
N ARG A 26 6.30 9.15 9.01
CA ARG A 26 6.79 8.09 9.90
C ARG A 26 6.42 6.71 9.31
N PRO A 27 7.32 5.72 9.38
CA PRO A 27 7.04 4.38 8.87
C PRO A 27 5.93 3.71 9.67
N LEU A 28 5.13 2.87 9.00
CA LEU A 28 4.10 2.09 9.69
C LEU A 28 4.73 0.91 10.43
N PRO A 29 4.48 0.76 11.75
CA PRO A 29 4.84 -0.47 12.42
C PRO A 29 4.00 -1.63 11.86
N TYR A 30 4.57 -2.84 11.86
CA TYR A 30 3.94 -4.02 11.27
C TYR A 30 2.49 -4.26 11.76
N GLY A 31 2.20 -4.02 13.04
CA GLY A 31 0.84 -4.12 13.56
C GLY A 31 -0.17 -3.18 12.87
N LYS A 32 0.26 -1.97 12.48
CA LYS A 32 -0.57 -1.01 11.74
C LYS A 32 -0.75 -1.40 10.28
N ILE A 33 0.25 -2.04 9.67
CA ILE A 33 0.13 -2.64 8.33
C ILE A 33 -0.93 -3.76 8.33
N LEU A 34 -0.93 -4.61 9.38
CA LEU A 34 -1.96 -5.62 9.55
C LEU A 34 -3.35 -5.01 9.75
N GLU A 35 -3.48 -3.97 10.59
CA GLU A 35 -4.75 -3.25 10.77
C GLU A 35 -5.27 -2.68 9.44
N ARG A 36 -4.39 -2.14 8.59
CA ARG A 36 -4.75 -1.69 7.22
C ARG A 36 -5.29 -2.86 6.38
N ARG A 37 -4.59 -4.00 6.35
CA ARG A 37 -5.00 -5.17 5.56
C ARG A 37 -6.33 -5.76 6.04
N ASP A 38 -6.50 -5.86 7.35
CA ASP A 38 -7.69 -6.43 7.98
C ASP A 38 -8.90 -5.50 7.83
N GLY A 39 -8.70 -4.19 7.96
CA GLY A 39 -9.75 -3.18 7.77
C GLY A 39 -10.28 -3.16 6.34
N ALA A 40 -9.38 -3.16 5.35
CA ALA A 40 -9.75 -3.26 3.93
C ALA A 40 -10.53 -4.56 3.64
N SER A 41 -10.07 -5.69 4.18
CA SER A 41 -10.74 -6.99 4.01
C SER A 41 -12.13 -7.03 4.67
N ARG A 42 -12.29 -6.40 5.84
CA ARG A 42 -13.56 -6.33 6.55
C ARG A 42 -14.60 -5.52 5.78
N MET A 43 -14.22 -4.39 5.19
CA MET A 43 -15.14 -3.60 4.34
C MET A 43 -15.67 -4.42 3.17
N VAL A 44 -14.81 -5.24 2.55
CA VAL A 44 -15.21 -6.12 1.45
C VAL A 44 -16.23 -7.18 1.91
N MET A 45 -16.02 -7.77 3.08
CA MET A 45 -16.91 -8.80 3.64
C MET A 45 -18.25 -8.26 4.16
N GLU A 46 -18.27 -7.08 4.78
CA GLU A 46 -19.50 -6.49 5.33
C GLU A 46 -20.47 -6.06 4.23
N GLN A 47 -19.99 -5.48 3.12
CA GLN A 47 -20.85 -5.08 2.00
C GLN A 47 -21.39 -6.26 1.20
N THR A 48 -20.62 -7.35 1.05
CA THR A 48 -21.07 -8.56 0.34
C THR A 48 -22.15 -9.35 1.08
N ARG A 49 -22.25 -9.21 2.41
CA ARG A 49 -23.32 -9.84 3.21
C ARG A 49 -24.67 -9.10 3.18
N GLY A 50 -24.67 -7.80 2.89
CA GLY A 50 -25.86 -6.93 3.07
C GLY A 50 -26.57 -6.50 1.79
N GLN A 51 -25.87 -6.33 0.67
CA GLN A 51 -26.44 -5.81 -0.58
C GLN A 51 -25.74 -6.38 -1.82
N ARG A 52 -26.42 -6.41 -2.97
CA ARG A 52 -25.80 -6.58 -4.30
C ARG A 52 -25.04 -5.30 -4.69
N ALA A 53 -24.08 -4.89 -3.87
CA ALA A 53 -23.16 -3.83 -4.24
C ALA A 53 -22.21 -4.36 -5.32
N ASP A 54 -21.98 -3.54 -6.36
CA ASP A 54 -21.10 -3.89 -7.46
C ASP A 54 -19.68 -4.11 -6.91
N SER A 55 -19.07 -5.27 -7.16
CA SER A 55 -17.79 -5.66 -6.56
C SER A 55 -16.68 -4.63 -6.84
N ARG A 56 -16.79 -3.87 -7.94
CA ARG A 56 -15.87 -2.77 -8.26
C ARG A 56 -15.94 -1.62 -7.25
N MET A 57 -17.15 -1.20 -6.88
CA MET A 57 -17.37 -0.13 -5.90
C MET A 57 -16.82 -0.53 -4.53
N ILE A 58 -16.99 -1.80 -4.14
CA ILE A 58 -16.47 -2.33 -2.86
C ILE A 58 -14.94 -2.24 -2.82
N VAL A 59 -14.27 -2.61 -3.92
CA VAL A 59 -12.80 -2.53 -4.03
C VAL A 59 -12.33 -1.08 -3.99
N GLU A 60 -12.99 -0.17 -4.71
CA GLU A 60 -12.66 1.26 -4.69
C GLU A 60 -12.78 1.85 -3.29
N MET A 61 -13.85 1.52 -2.55
CA MET A 61 -14.04 1.96 -1.16
C MET A 61 -12.95 1.42 -0.23
N ALA A 62 -12.54 0.16 -0.40
CA ALA A 62 -11.48 -0.44 0.41
C ALA A 62 -10.11 0.22 0.12
N GLN A 63 -9.80 0.49 -1.15
CA GLN A 63 -8.59 1.19 -1.56
C GLN A 63 -8.57 2.63 -1.02
N GLU A 64 -9.69 3.32 -1.11
CA GLU A 64 -9.83 4.68 -0.58
C GLU A 64 -9.67 4.73 0.94
N TRP A 65 -10.20 3.73 1.66
CA TRP A 65 -10.00 3.61 3.10
C TRP A 65 -8.53 3.35 3.44
N SER A 66 -7.84 2.47 2.71
CA SER A 66 -6.41 2.20 2.91
C SER A 66 -5.55 3.46 2.75
N ARG A 67 -5.78 4.23 1.67
CA ARG A 67 -5.07 5.50 1.45
C ARG A 67 -5.31 6.50 2.57
N TRP A 68 -6.57 6.68 2.97
CA TRP A 68 -6.88 7.57 4.09
C TRP A 68 -6.20 7.13 5.38
N TYR A 69 -6.18 5.82 5.64
CA TYR A 69 -5.53 5.26 6.82
C TYR A 69 -4.02 5.52 6.84
N GLU A 70 -3.36 5.39 5.69
CA GLU A 70 -1.93 5.70 5.54
C GLU A 70 -1.65 7.18 5.76
N PHE A 71 -2.40 8.08 5.13
CA PHE A 71 -2.25 9.52 5.34
C PHE A 71 -2.42 9.87 6.83
N LYS A 72 -3.41 9.27 7.49
CA LYS A 72 -3.70 9.48 8.91
C LYS A 72 -2.58 9.04 9.85
N GLU A 73 -1.93 7.91 9.56
CA GLU A 73 -0.98 7.26 10.47
C GLU A 73 0.48 7.60 10.17
N CYS A 74 0.80 7.88 8.90
CA CYS A 74 2.15 8.18 8.41
C CYS A 74 2.46 9.68 8.51
N ILE A 75 1.50 10.57 8.27
CA ILE A 75 1.74 12.02 8.34
C ILE A 75 1.65 12.46 9.80
N VAL A 76 2.79 12.82 10.38
CA VAL A 76 2.90 13.28 11.77
C VAL A 76 2.77 14.80 11.86
N GLU A 77 3.39 15.52 10.93
CA GLU A 77 3.39 16.98 10.89
C GLU A 77 3.44 17.46 9.43
N HIS A 78 2.86 18.62 9.14
CA HIS A 78 2.94 19.27 7.84
C HIS A 78 2.56 20.76 7.95
N ASN A 79 2.82 21.54 6.91
CA ASN A 79 2.37 22.92 6.77
C ASN A 79 1.42 23.15 5.57
N LEU A 80 0.78 22.08 5.10
CA LEU A 80 -0.20 22.15 4.01
C LEU A 80 -1.48 22.85 4.46
N GLU A 81 -1.82 23.94 3.79
CA GLU A 81 -3.02 24.75 3.99
C GLU A 81 -4.00 24.58 2.81
N ASP A 82 -5.27 24.88 3.05
CA ASP A 82 -6.27 25.01 1.99
C ASP A 82 -6.29 26.42 1.39
N ASP A 83 -7.17 26.65 0.41
CA ASP A 83 -7.30 27.96 -0.26
C ASP A 83 -7.71 29.10 0.70
N GLY A 84 -8.24 28.76 1.89
CA GLY A 84 -8.60 29.70 2.94
C GLY A 84 -7.46 30.02 3.91
N GLY A 85 -6.30 29.36 3.78
CA GLY A 85 -5.20 29.45 4.73
C GLY A 85 -5.41 28.61 6.00
N GLU A 86 -6.35 27.68 6.00
CA GLU A 86 -6.54 26.76 7.12
C GLU A 86 -5.67 25.51 6.93
N LEU A 87 -4.96 25.11 7.99
CA LEU A 87 -4.13 23.91 7.95
C LEU A 87 -5.00 22.67 7.74
N LEU A 88 -4.66 21.86 6.73
CA LEU A 88 -5.38 20.63 6.44
C LEU A 88 -5.29 19.68 7.64
N ASN A 89 -6.37 18.95 7.93
CA ASN A 89 -6.35 17.92 8.97
C ASN A 89 -6.50 16.54 8.32
N PHE A 90 -5.41 15.80 8.19
CA PHE A 90 -5.39 14.46 7.58
C PHE A 90 -6.03 13.37 8.44
N GLN A 91 -6.40 13.66 9.69
CA GLN A 91 -7.26 12.76 10.48
C GLN A 91 -8.69 12.72 9.92
N VAL A 92 -9.10 13.76 9.19
CA VAL A 92 -10.42 13.88 8.58
C VAL A 92 -10.34 13.53 7.10
N LYS A 93 -11.02 12.44 6.70
CA LYS A 93 -11.03 11.93 5.33
C LYS A 93 -11.41 13.00 4.28
N ALA A 94 -12.35 13.88 4.61
CA ALA A 94 -12.80 14.94 3.70
C ALA A 94 -11.67 15.88 3.24
N ASN A 95 -10.65 16.09 4.08
CA ASN A 95 -9.55 17.02 3.76
C ASN A 95 -8.58 16.45 2.74
N ILE A 96 -8.50 15.12 2.59
CA ILE A 96 -7.66 14.49 1.56
C ILE A 96 -8.19 14.85 0.16
N TYR A 97 -9.51 14.94 -0.02
CA TYR A 97 -10.10 15.32 -1.31
C TYR A 97 -9.91 16.78 -1.68
N ARG A 98 -9.49 17.63 -0.74
CA ARG A 98 -9.17 19.04 -1.00
C ARG A 98 -7.71 19.22 -1.44
N LEU A 99 -6.89 18.19 -1.28
CA LEU A 99 -5.47 18.25 -1.62
C LEU A 99 -5.29 18.34 -3.14
N ASP A 100 -4.28 19.10 -3.58
CA ASP A 100 -3.88 19.08 -5.00
C ASP A 100 -3.49 17.63 -5.38
N PRO A 101 -4.04 17.07 -6.47
CA PRO A 101 -3.72 15.71 -6.91
C PRO A 101 -2.22 15.43 -7.05
N LYS A 102 -1.41 16.41 -7.46
CA LYS A 102 0.05 16.26 -7.59
C LYS A 102 0.73 16.14 -6.23
N VAL A 103 0.30 16.95 -5.27
CA VAL A 103 0.81 16.90 -3.89
C VAL A 103 0.40 15.58 -3.25
N GLY A 104 -0.85 15.14 -3.44
CA GLY A 104 -1.33 13.85 -2.95
C GLY A 104 -0.54 12.67 -3.48
N GLN A 105 -0.32 12.62 -4.80
CA GLN A 105 0.47 11.56 -5.42
C GLN A 105 1.93 11.56 -4.97
N GLU A 106 2.53 12.75 -4.75
CA GLU A 106 3.89 12.85 -4.22
C GLU A 106 3.97 12.28 -2.80
N ILE A 107 3.03 12.62 -1.94
CA ILE A 107 2.98 12.09 -0.56
C ILE A 107 2.72 10.58 -0.56
N GLU A 108 1.79 10.08 -1.38
CA GLU A 108 1.50 8.65 -1.52
C GLU A 108 2.78 7.89 -1.92
N ARG A 109 3.52 8.39 -2.91
CA ARG A 109 4.79 7.79 -3.33
C ARG A 109 5.84 7.80 -2.21
N LEU A 110 5.95 8.88 -1.43
CA LEU A 110 6.90 8.96 -0.31
C LEU A 110 6.54 7.99 0.81
N ILE A 111 5.24 7.81 1.08
CA ILE A 111 4.75 6.82 2.05
C ILE A 111 5.04 5.40 1.55
N ASP A 112 4.80 5.13 0.27
CA ASP A 112 5.09 3.83 -0.34
C ASP A 112 6.58 3.52 -0.26
N GLU A 113 7.46 4.45 -0.67
CA GLU A 113 8.91 4.27 -0.62
C GLU A 113 9.41 3.99 0.80
N MET A 114 8.80 4.63 1.80
CA MET A 114 9.13 4.42 3.21
C MET A 114 8.70 3.04 3.74
N ASN A 115 7.60 2.49 3.21
CA ASN A 115 7.04 1.21 3.65
C ASN A 115 7.46 0.04 2.74
N MET A 116 8.00 0.30 1.55
CA MET A 116 8.40 -0.69 0.53
C MET A 116 9.46 -1.68 1.03
N ASP A 117 10.33 -1.27 1.95
CA ASP A 117 11.31 -2.16 2.61
C ASP A 117 10.66 -3.35 3.35
N ILE A 118 9.35 -3.29 3.62
CA ILE A 118 8.61 -4.33 4.34
C ILE A 118 7.84 -5.25 3.37
N GLU A 119 7.31 -4.74 2.26
CA GLU A 119 6.38 -5.49 1.39
C GLU A 119 7.11 -6.29 0.28
N GLU A 120 8.17 -5.76 -0.35
CA GLU A 120 8.85 -6.48 -1.45
C GLU A 120 9.63 -7.72 -0.98
N ALA A 121 10.00 -7.81 0.30
CA ALA A 121 10.70 -8.97 0.84
C ALA A 121 9.84 -10.27 0.80
N GLU A 122 8.51 -10.14 0.85
CA GLU A 122 7.58 -11.28 0.80
C GLU A 122 7.13 -11.60 -0.63
N ASP A 123 6.85 -10.59 -1.46
CA ASP A 123 6.39 -10.80 -2.84
C ASP A 123 7.51 -11.27 -3.78
N LEU A 124 8.76 -10.80 -3.60
CA LEU A 124 9.90 -11.28 -4.37
C LEU A 124 10.20 -12.77 -4.06
N LYS A 125 9.98 -13.21 -2.81
CA LYS A 125 10.08 -14.64 -2.44
C LYS A 125 8.97 -15.49 -3.06
N ASN A 126 7.74 -14.99 -3.10
CA ASN A 126 6.60 -15.72 -3.67
C ASN A 126 6.66 -15.80 -5.21
N PHE A 127 7.18 -14.78 -5.88
CA PHE A 127 7.36 -14.77 -7.34
C PHE A 127 8.52 -15.70 -7.79
N ILE A 128 9.64 -15.70 -7.07
CA ILE A 128 10.79 -16.58 -7.37
C ILE A 128 10.48 -18.04 -7.02
N GLY A 129 9.71 -18.30 -5.96
CA GLY A 129 9.33 -19.66 -5.53
C GLY A 129 8.34 -20.36 -6.45
N SER A 130 7.40 -19.63 -7.07
CA SER A 130 6.38 -20.21 -7.94
C SER A 130 6.88 -20.49 -9.37
N SER A 131 7.90 -19.75 -9.83
CA SER A 131 8.42 -19.85 -11.20
C SER A 131 9.30 -21.08 -11.47
N THR A 132 9.76 -21.79 -10.44
CA THR A 132 10.68 -22.93 -10.60
C THR A 132 10.02 -24.31 -10.47
N ALA A 133 8.77 -24.40 -9.99
CA ALA A 133 8.08 -25.67 -9.78
C ALA A 133 7.33 -26.20 -11.01
N SER A 134 6.98 -25.33 -11.97
CA SER A 134 6.05 -25.69 -13.06
C SER A 134 6.72 -26.17 -14.36
N SER A 135 8.06 -26.22 -14.45
CA SER A 135 8.77 -26.53 -15.70
C SER A 135 9.55 -27.86 -15.72
N GLN A 136 9.34 -28.77 -14.76
CA GLN A 136 10.10 -30.04 -14.71
C GLN A 136 9.34 -31.30 -15.14
N ASP A 137 8.02 -31.26 -15.39
CA ASP A 137 7.25 -32.50 -15.60
C ASP A 137 6.99 -32.92 -17.07
N GLU A 138 7.31 -32.10 -18.07
CA GLU A 138 6.97 -32.43 -19.47
C GLU A 138 8.02 -33.22 -20.27
N LYS A 139 9.21 -33.50 -19.74
CA LYS A 139 10.31 -34.11 -20.54
C LYS A 139 10.45 -35.63 -20.49
N LYS A 140 9.58 -36.39 -19.80
CA LYS A 140 9.79 -37.83 -19.59
C LYS A 140 8.93 -38.80 -20.42
N SER A 141 7.97 -38.35 -21.25
CA SER A 141 7.01 -39.27 -21.90
C SER A 141 7.24 -39.58 -23.40
N LEU A 142 8.37 -39.19 -24.01
CA LEU A 142 8.56 -39.28 -25.48
C LEU A 142 9.66 -40.23 -25.96
N LYS A 143 10.05 -41.24 -25.18
CA LYS A 143 10.93 -42.32 -25.63
C LYS A 143 10.27 -43.68 -25.46
N GLU A 144 9.44 -44.09 -26.42
CA GLU A 144 9.25 -45.50 -26.81
C GLU A 144 8.26 -45.61 -27.97
N VAL A 145 8.72 -45.43 -29.21
CA VAL A 145 8.14 -46.14 -30.36
C VAL A 145 9.28 -46.50 -31.31
N THR A 146 9.72 -47.75 -31.25
CA THR A 146 10.62 -48.39 -32.22
C THR A 146 9.86 -48.70 -33.52
N PRO A 147 10.47 -48.54 -34.71
CA PRO A 147 9.92 -49.11 -35.93
C PRO A 147 10.52 -50.51 -36.17
N ALA A 148 9.64 -51.51 -36.28
CA ALA A 148 9.99 -52.85 -36.79
C ALA A 148 10.01 -52.84 -38.33
N THR A 149 10.98 -53.55 -38.91
CA THR A 149 11.01 -53.98 -40.31
C THR A 149 10.87 -55.48 -40.35
#